data_AF-A0A2E8DRK4-F1
#
_entry.id   AF-A0A2E8DRK4-F1
#
_cell.length_a   1.000
_cell.length_b   1.000
_cell.length_c   1.000
_cell.angle_alpha   90.00
_cell.angle_beta   90.00
_cell.angle_gamma   90.00
#
_symmetry.space_group_name_H-M   'P 1'
#
loop_
_entity.id
_entity.type
_entity.pdbx_description
1 polymer ?
#
loop_
_entity_poly.entity_id
_entity_poly.type
_entity_poly.pdbx_seq_one_letter_code
_entity_poly.pdbx_strand_id
1 'polypeptide(L)'
;MVLDMPDKLYKDYHCATNGIEIMNECSETTFPWFLGVGFNLPHLPFAVPKKYWNLYDRDMIKINPIQQKPKETPFFIWQNSWELRRYSDVPDNGPIPTELQRKLIHSYLASVSFIDEQVGRLIDHLQSFGQTENTVICLWGIMVGTW
;
A
#
# COMPACT_ATOMS: atom_id res chain seq x y z
N MET A 1 10.37 7.47 -1.26
CA MET A 1 10.67 8.91 -1.39
C MET A 1 9.51 9.67 -0.78
N VAL A 2 9.77 10.59 0.14
CA VAL A 2 8.72 11.36 0.83
C VAL A 2 8.74 12.77 0.25
N LEU A 3 7.62 13.18 -0.34
CA LEU A 3 7.46 14.52 -0.88
C LEU A 3 6.28 15.19 -0.17
N ASP A 4 6.45 16.47 0.13
CA ASP A 4 5.41 17.30 0.74
C ASP A 4 4.48 17.81 -0.37
N MET A 5 3.65 16.91 -0.89
CA MET A 5 2.82 17.13 -2.07
C MET A 5 1.36 16.75 -1.77
N PRO A 6 0.38 17.43 -2.38
CA PRO A 6 -1.03 17.05 -2.22
C PRO A 6 -1.33 15.63 -2.72
N ASP A 7 -2.23 14.93 -2.04
CA ASP A 7 -2.66 13.55 -2.36
C ASP A 7 -3.11 13.38 -3.81
N LYS A 8 -3.75 14.41 -4.38
CA LYS A 8 -4.23 14.43 -5.77
C LYS A 8 -3.16 14.30 -6.85
N LEU A 9 -1.88 14.24 -6.48
CA LEU A 9 -0.77 13.98 -7.40
C LEU A 9 -0.33 12.52 -7.42
N TYR A 10 -0.90 11.69 -6.55
CA TYR A 10 -0.55 10.28 -6.41
C TYR A 10 -1.57 9.41 -7.14
N LYS A 11 -1.08 8.37 -7.83
CA LYS A 11 -1.90 7.49 -8.68
C LYS A 11 -3.10 6.90 -7.93
N ASP A 12 -2.91 6.44 -6.71
CA ASP A 12 -3.98 5.77 -5.96
C ASP A 12 -5.10 6.72 -5.50
N TYR A 13 -4.81 8.03 -5.38
CA TYR A 13 -5.86 9.03 -5.21
C TYR A 13 -6.79 9.09 -6.44
N HIS A 14 -6.22 9.00 -7.64
CA HIS A 14 -6.98 8.94 -8.88
C HIS A 14 -7.73 7.62 -9.03
N CYS A 15 -7.15 6.48 -8.61
CA CYS A 15 -7.86 5.20 -8.60
C CYS A 15 -9.17 5.29 -7.79
N ALA A 16 -9.13 5.86 -6.58
CA ALA A 16 -10.34 6.07 -5.78
C ALA A 16 -11.30 7.08 -6.42
N THR A 17 -10.77 8.18 -6.99
CA THR A 17 -11.60 9.21 -7.66
C THR A 17 -12.34 8.63 -8.86
N ASN A 18 -11.67 7.86 -9.72
CA ASN A 18 -12.30 7.20 -10.85
C ASN A 18 -13.32 6.14 -10.39
N GLY A 19 -13.04 5.42 -9.29
CA GLY A 19 -14.00 4.50 -8.69
C GLY A 19 -15.29 5.19 -8.23
N ILE A 20 -15.17 6.38 -7.64
CA ILE A 20 -16.31 7.25 -7.26
C ILE A 20 -17.11 7.69 -8.49
N GLU A 21 -16.42 8.11 -9.56
CA GLU A 21 -17.07 8.52 -10.82
C GLU A 21 -17.86 7.36 -11.42
N ILE A 22 -17.27 6.15 -11.51
CA ILE A 22 -17.96 4.95 -12.01
C ILE A 22 -19.12 4.55 -11.10
N MET A 23 -19.00 4.69 -9.78
CA MET A 23 -20.12 4.45 -8.86
C MET A 23 -21.30 5.37 -9.15
N ASN A 24 -21.05 6.65 -9.49
CA ASN A 24 -22.11 7.58 -9.86
C ASN A 24 -22.81 7.13 -11.16
N GLU A 25 -22.04 6.76 -12.19
CA GLU A 25 -22.61 6.24 -13.45
C GLU A 25 -23.46 4.98 -13.21
N CYS A 26 -22.97 4.07 -12.36
CA CYS A 26 -23.67 2.83 -12.01
C CYS A 26 -24.97 3.11 -11.23
N SER A 27 -25.01 4.16 -10.41
CA SER A 27 -26.18 4.56 -9.62
C SER A 27 -27.36 5.04 -10.48
N GLU A 28 -27.12 5.42 -11.73
CA GLU A 28 -28.17 5.80 -12.70
C GLU A 28 -28.86 4.58 -13.32
N THR A 29 -28.33 3.37 -13.09
CA THR A 29 -28.85 2.13 -13.66
C THR A 29 -29.70 1.36 -12.64
N THR A 30 -30.61 0.52 -13.12
CA THR A 30 -31.43 -0.38 -12.28
C THR A 30 -30.83 -1.78 -12.13
N PHE A 31 -29.74 -2.08 -12.84
CA PHE A 31 -29.09 -3.39 -12.81
C PHE A 31 -28.02 -3.45 -11.71
N PRO A 32 -27.80 -4.61 -11.09
CA PRO A 32 -26.67 -4.79 -10.19
C PRO A 32 -25.35 -4.59 -10.95
N TRP A 33 -24.39 -3.97 -10.28
CA TRP A 33 -23.07 -3.66 -10.85
C TRP A 33 -21.95 -4.38 -10.08
N PHE A 34 -20.82 -4.54 -10.75
CA PHE A 34 -19.58 -5.02 -10.15
C PHE A 34 -18.48 -4.00 -10.44
N LEU A 35 -17.82 -3.51 -9.39
CA LEU A 35 -16.72 -2.55 -9.50
C LEU A 35 -15.48 -3.10 -8.81
N GLY A 36 -14.38 -3.19 -9.56
CA GLY A 36 -13.05 -3.46 -9.03
C GLY A 36 -12.22 -2.19 -8.97
N VAL A 37 -11.76 -1.81 -7.77
CA VAL A 37 -10.80 -0.71 -7.58
C VAL A 37 -9.46 -1.30 -7.13
N GLY A 38 -8.45 -1.15 -7.98
CA GLY A 38 -7.10 -1.69 -7.74
C GLY A 38 -6.13 -0.59 -7.32
N PHE A 39 -5.66 -0.66 -6.07
CA PHE A 39 -4.60 0.21 -5.57
C PHE A 39 -3.22 -0.39 -5.84
N ASN A 40 -2.25 0.47 -6.10
CA ASN A 40 -0.87 0.10 -6.37
C ASN A 40 -0.07 -0.02 -5.07
N LEU A 41 -0.19 0.95 -4.16
CA LEU A 41 0.44 0.85 -2.86
C LEU A 41 -0.21 -0.27 -2.02
N PRO A 42 0.58 -0.97 -1.18
CA PRO A 42 1.95 -0.68 -0.79
C PRO A 42 3.02 -1.41 -1.64
N HIS A 43 2.84 -1.57 -2.96
CA HIS A 43 3.91 -2.02 -3.84
C HIS A 43 5.02 -0.95 -3.99
N LEU A 44 6.26 -1.38 -4.22
CA LEU A 44 7.37 -0.47 -4.51
C LEU A 44 7.13 0.34 -5.81
N PRO A 45 7.66 1.57 -5.93
CA PRO A 45 8.32 2.35 -4.90
C PRO A 45 7.34 2.96 -3.90
N PHE A 46 7.76 3.06 -2.64
CA PHE A 46 6.97 3.74 -1.61
C PHE A 46 7.05 5.27 -1.80
N ALA A 47 6.11 5.79 -2.58
CA ALA A 47 5.91 7.22 -2.80
C ALA A 47 4.57 7.60 -2.19
N VAL A 48 4.60 8.32 -1.06
CA VAL A 48 3.40 8.67 -0.30
C VAL A 48 3.45 10.14 0.11
N PRO A 49 2.30 10.82 0.30
CA PRO A 49 2.26 12.17 0.86
C PRO A 49 2.86 12.23 2.27
N LYS A 50 3.64 13.27 2.55
CA LYS A 50 4.33 13.45 3.85
C LYS A 50 3.39 13.40 5.07
N LYS A 51 2.11 13.79 4.94
CA LYS A 51 1.15 13.70 6.06
C LYS A 51 1.02 12.27 6.61
N TYR A 52 1.06 11.24 5.76
CA TYR A 52 0.99 9.84 6.18
C TYR A 52 2.31 9.34 6.76
N TRP A 53 3.42 9.86 6.25
CA TRP A 53 4.74 9.60 6.83
C TRP A 53 4.80 10.04 8.30
N ASN A 54 4.23 11.20 8.59
CA ASN A 54 4.25 11.79 9.94
C ASN A 54 3.35 11.05 10.95
N LEU A 55 2.54 10.07 10.53
CA LEU A 55 1.71 9.27 11.43
C LEU A 55 2.53 8.27 12.27
N TYR A 56 3.76 8.00 11.85
CA TYR A 56 4.60 6.98 12.46
C TYR A 56 5.93 7.55 12.93
N ASP A 57 6.34 7.17 14.14
CA ASP A 57 7.68 7.40 14.62
C ASP A 57 8.60 6.28 14.15
N ARG A 58 9.58 6.64 13.31
CA ARG A 58 10.56 5.71 12.73
C ARG A 58 11.37 4.98 13.81
N ASP A 59 11.69 5.68 14.89
CA ASP A 59 12.62 5.17 15.90
C ASP A 59 11.93 4.12 16.79
N MET A 60 10.59 4.13 16.82
CA MET A 60 9.75 3.14 17.51
C MET A 60 9.52 1.85 16.71
N ILE A 61 9.88 1.82 15.41
CA ILE A 61 9.69 0.65 14.56
C ILE A 61 10.60 -0.49 15.01
N LYS A 62 10.04 -1.68 15.30
CA LYS A 62 10.86 -2.84 15.68
C LYS A 62 11.37 -3.56 14.44
N ILE A 63 12.67 -3.85 14.43
CA ILE A 63 13.28 -4.68 13.40
C ILE A 63 13.11 -6.15 13.78
N ASN A 64 12.87 -7.01 12.78
CA ASN A 64 12.74 -8.44 12.97
C ASN A 64 14.02 -8.98 13.65
N PRO A 65 13.95 -9.63 14.83
CA PRO A 65 15.14 -10.17 15.48
C PRO A 65 15.81 -11.29 14.65
N ILE A 66 15.06 -11.95 13.77
CA ILE A 66 15.57 -12.96 12.84
C ILE A 66 16.04 -12.25 11.58
N GLN A 67 17.36 -12.06 11.48
CA GLN A 67 18.02 -11.38 10.36
C GLN A 67 18.81 -12.32 9.45
N GLN A 68 18.88 -13.60 9.82
CA GLN A 68 19.64 -14.62 9.11
C GLN A 68 18.70 -15.67 8.54
N LYS A 69 19.02 -16.10 7.32
CA LYS A 69 18.41 -17.26 6.69
C LYS A 69 18.59 -18.50 7.59
N PRO A 70 17.54 -19.29 7.86
CA PRO A 70 17.70 -20.56 8.56
C PRO A 70 18.67 -21.51 7.84
N LYS A 71 19.50 -22.24 8.60
CA LYS A 71 20.62 -23.03 8.07
C LYS A 71 20.22 -24.02 6.98
N GLU A 72 19.05 -24.63 7.11
CA GLU A 72 18.57 -25.70 6.23
C GLU A 72 17.62 -25.21 5.13
N THR A 73 17.47 -23.89 4.94
CA THR A 73 16.57 -23.38 3.93
C THR A 73 17.10 -23.63 2.51
N PRO A 74 16.37 -24.37 1.66
CA PRO A 74 16.75 -24.61 0.28
C PRO A 74 17.03 -23.32 -0.49
N PHE A 75 17.99 -23.33 -1.41
CA PHE A 75 18.45 -22.10 -2.08
C PHE A 75 17.33 -21.41 -2.89
N PHE A 76 16.38 -22.18 -3.43
CA PHE A 76 15.30 -21.68 -4.28
C PHE A 76 14.11 -21.07 -3.51
N ILE A 77 14.04 -21.26 -2.19
CA ILE A 77 12.94 -20.72 -1.36
C ILE A 77 13.28 -19.31 -0.86
N TRP A 78 14.56 -19.05 -0.61
CA TRP A 78 14.97 -17.78 -0.01
C TRP A 78 15.14 -16.70 -1.07
N GLN A 79 14.20 -15.76 -1.12
CA GLN A 79 14.27 -14.61 -2.03
C GLN A 79 15.35 -13.61 -1.57
N ASN A 80 16.15 -13.12 -2.50
CA ASN A 80 17.22 -12.15 -2.21
C ASN A 80 16.75 -10.68 -2.35
N SER A 81 15.45 -10.41 -2.21
CA SER A 81 14.87 -9.06 -2.36
C SER A 81 15.27 -8.36 -3.67
N TRP A 82 15.33 -9.12 -4.77
CA TRP A 82 15.91 -8.67 -6.04
C TRP A 82 15.26 -7.39 -6.57
N GLU A 83 13.94 -7.23 -6.39
CA GLU A 83 13.20 -6.04 -6.84
C GLU A 83 13.64 -4.81 -6.05
N LEU A 84 13.67 -4.93 -4.71
CA LEU A 84 14.13 -3.88 -3.81
C LEU A 84 15.59 -3.48 -4.12
N ARG A 85 16.44 -4.43 -4.47
CA ARG A 85 17.86 -4.15 -4.80
C ARG A 85 18.08 -3.46 -6.14
N ARG A 86 17.04 -3.26 -6.95
CA ARG A 86 17.14 -2.42 -8.16
C ARG A 86 17.08 -0.93 -7.87
N TYR A 87 16.77 -0.53 -6.65
CA TYR A 87 16.77 0.87 -6.22
C TYR A 87 18.18 1.31 -5.82
N SER A 88 18.58 2.51 -6.23
CA SER A 88 19.95 3.00 -6.12
C SER A 88 20.46 3.18 -4.68
N ASP A 89 19.58 3.29 -3.69
CA ASP A 89 19.92 3.41 -2.27
C ASP A 89 19.93 2.06 -1.52
N VAL A 90 19.78 0.94 -2.24
CA VAL A 90 19.76 -0.41 -1.67
C VAL A 90 21.03 -1.16 -2.07
N PRO A 91 21.76 -1.79 -1.12
CA PRO A 91 22.94 -2.59 -1.47
C PRO A 91 22.60 -3.77 -2.38
N ASP A 92 23.45 -4.03 -3.40
CA ASP A 92 23.27 -5.13 -4.35
C ASP A 92 23.35 -6.52 -3.69
N ASN A 93 24.06 -6.64 -2.57
CA ASN A 93 24.30 -7.90 -1.88
C ASN A 93 24.35 -7.72 -0.36
N GLY A 94 24.24 -8.83 0.36
CA GLY A 94 24.35 -8.85 1.82
C GLY A 94 23.10 -8.34 2.55
N PRO A 95 23.19 -8.17 3.89
CA PRO A 95 22.06 -7.73 4.69
C PRO A 95 21.67 -6.28 4.36
N ILE A 96 20.37 -5.99 4.41
CA ILE A 96 19.88 -4.61 4.32
C ILE A 96 20.25 -3.88 5.62
N PRO A 97 20.89 -2.70 5.60
CA PRO A 97 21.23 -1.95 6.82
C PRO A 97 20.00 -1.68 7.69
N THR A 98 20.13 -1.78 9.00
CA THR A 98 19.02 -1.61 9.96
C THR A 98 18.27 -0.29 9.76
N GLU A 99 18.96 0.81 9.52
CA GLU A 99 18.35 2.12 9.25
C GLU A 99 17.52 2.12 7.96
N LEU A 100 18.00 1.42 6.93
CA LEU A 100 17.25 1.26 5.69
C LEU A 100 16.03 0.36 5.90
N GLN A 101 16.14 -0.72 6.69
CA GLN A 101 14.99 -1.55 7.06
C GLN A 101 13.91 -0.72 7.78
N ARG A 102 14.30 0.09 8.78
CA ARG A 102 13.37 0.99 9.50
C ARG A 102 12.68 1.95 8.54
N LYS A 103 13.45 2.59 7.66
CA LYS A 103 12.93 3.50 6.63
C LYS A 103 11.94 2.79 5.68
N LEU A 104 12.24 1.57 5.25
CA LEU A 104 11.36 0.80 4.36
C LEU A 104 10.05 0.42 5.06
N ILE A 105 10.12 -0.08 6.30
CA ILE A 105 8.94 -0.41 7.10
C ILE A 105 8.10 0.85 7.36
N HIS A 106 8.72 1.98 7.72
CA HIS A 106 8.05 3.28 7.88
C HIS A 106 7.31 3.67 6.60
N SER A 107 7.99 3.58 5.46
CA SER A 107 7.42 3.90 4.16
C SER A 107 6.23 2.99 3.82
N TYR A 108 6.33 1.70 4.14
CA TYR A 108 5.26 0.74 3.93
C TYR A 108 4.04 1.06 4.79
N LEU A 109 4.23 1.31 6.09
CA LEU A 109 3.14 1.70 7.01
C LEU A 109 2.44 2.99 6.53
N ALA A 110 3.21 4.00 6.15
CA ALA A 110 2.66 5.24 5.60
C ALA A 110 1.90 5.01 4.28
N SER A 111 2.35 4.06 3.45
CA SER A 111 1.65 3.66 2.23
C SER A 111 0.30 3.00 2.55
N VAL A 112 0.26 2.15 3.58
CA VAL A 112 -0.97 1.53 4.06
C VAL A 112 -1.97 2.58 4.55
N SER A 113 -1.54 3.57 5.36
CA SER A 113 -2.45 4.65 5.80
C SER A 113 -2.99 5.49 4.64
N PHE A 114 -2.17 5.74 3.61
CA PHE A 114 -2.65 6.46 2.44
C PHE A 114 -3.76 5.69 1.71
N ILE A 115 -3.59 4.37 1.55
CA ILE A 115 -4.60 3.50 0.96
C ILE A 115 -5.83 3.37 1.85
N ASP A 116 -5.67 3.34 3.17
CA ASP A 116 -6.78 3.36 4.12
C ASP A 116 -7.68 4.58 3.91
N GLU A 117 -7.10 5.79 3.77
CA GLU A 117 -7.87 7.01 3.44
C GLU A 117 -8.56 6.87 2.07
N GLN A 118 -7.94 6.22 1.08
CA GLN A 118 -8.54 6.04 -0.26
C GLN A 118 -9.70 5.03 -0.25
N VAL A 119 -9.60 3.97 0.55
CA VAL A 119 -10.70 3.02 0.80
C VAL A 119 -11.84 3.73 1.53
N GLY A 120 -11.53 4.53 2.54
CA GLY A 120 -12.50 5.37 3.25
C GLY A 120 -13.30 6.24 2.28
N ARG A 121 -12.63 6.96 1.38
CA ARG A 121 -13.30 7.78 0.34
C ARG A 121 -14.31 7.01 -0.51
N LEU A 122 -14.00 5.77 -0.89
CA LEU A 122 -14.93 4.92 -1.67
C LEU A 122 -16.15 4.52 -0.83
N ILE A 123 -15.93 4.14 0.43
CA ILE A 123 -16.99 3.72 1.36
C ILE A 123 -17.88 4.91 1.73
N ASP A 124 -17.29 6.06 2.05
CA ASP A 124 -18.00 7.29 2.37
C ASP A 124 -18.89 7.73 1.19
N HIS A 125 -18.37 7.62 -0.03
CA HIS A 125 -19.16 7.91 -1.23
C HIS A 125 -20.33 6.93 -1.36
N LEU A 126 -20.09 5.62 -1.22
CA LEU A 126 -21.14 4.59 -1.26
C LEU A 126 -22.25 4.83 -0.21
N GLN A 127 -21.88 5.31 0.98
CA GLN A 127 -22.81 5.70 2.03
C GLN A 127 -23.63 6.94 1.65
N SER A 128 -23.02 7.93 0.99
CA SER A 128 -23.67 9.21 0.67
C SER A 128 -24.91 9.07 -0.23
N PHE A 129 -24.96 8.06 -1.10
CA PHE A 129 -26.13 7.75 -1.94
C PHE A 129 -26.89 6.48 -1.51
N GLY A 130 -26.65 6.01 -0.28
CA GLY A 130 -27.47 5.02 0.41
C GLY A 130 -27.38 3.59 -0.13
N GLN A 131 -26.30 3.22 -0.83
CA GLN A 131 -26.14 1.90 -1.44
C GLN A 131 -25.37 0.89 -0.58
N THR A 132 -24.90 1.29 0.61
CA THR A 132 -24.09 0.42 1.49
C THR A 132 -24.79 -0.89 1.87
N GLU A 133 -26.08 -0.84 2.22
CA GLU A 133 -26.85 -2.03 2.62
C GLU A 133 -27.11 -3.02 1.47
N ASN A 134 -26.97 -2.56 0.22
CA ASN A 134 -27.22 -3.35 -0.98
C ASN A 134 -25.91 -3.71 -1.73
N THR A 135 -24.75 -3.42 -1.13
CA THR A 135 -23.44 -3.62 -1.79
C THR A 135 -22.55 -4.51 -0.93
N VAL A 136 -22.07 -5.61 -1.52
CA VAL A 136 -21.04 -6.45 -0.89
C VAL A 136 -19.66 -5.83 -1.13
N ILE A 137 -18.93 -5.53 -0.07
CA ILE A 137 -17.56 -5.03 -0.13
C ILE A 137 -16.59 -6.18 0.15
N CYS A 138 -15.70 -6.46 -0.80
CA CYS A 138 -14.62 -7.43 -0.65
C CYS A 138 -13.28 -6.69 -0.65
N LEU A 139 -12.64 -6.59 0.53
CA LEU A 139 -11.29 -6.06 0.66
C LEU A 139 -10.29 -7.21 0.64
N TRP A 140 -9.40 -7.21 -0.36
CA TRP A 140 -8.39 -8.25 -0.53
C TRP A 140 -7.06 -7.64 -0.96
N GLY A 141 -5.96 -8.24 -0.51
CA GLY A 141 -4.61 -7.85 -0.88
C GLY A 141 -3.66 -9.05 -0.87
N ILE A 142 -2.60 -8.96 -1.67
CA ILE A 142 -1.50 -9.92 -1.64
C ILE A 142 -0.45 -9.41 -0.65
N MET A 143 -0.23 -10.16 0.43
CA MET A 143 0.97 -10.00 1.23
C MET A 143 2.13 -10.69 0.52
N VAL A 144 3.04 -9.90 -0.03
CA VAL A 144 4.36 -10.40 -0.44
C VAL A 144 5.20 -10.48 0.83
N GLY A 145 5.19 -11.64 1.49
CA GLY A 145 5.96 -11.87 2.71
C GLY A 145 7.44 -11.58 2.48
N THR A 146 7.96 -10.52 3.09
CA THR A 146 9.39 -10.35 3.34
C THR A 146 9.63 -10.80 4.78
N TRP A 147 9.82 -12.12 4.94
CA TRP A 147 10.17 -12.75 6.21
C TRP A 147 11.67 -12.64 6.46
#